data_AF-A0A816M2W7-F1
#
_entry.id   AF-A0A816M2W7-F1
#
_cell.length_a   1.000
_cell.length_b   1.000
_cell.length_c   1.000
_cell.angle_alpha   90.00
_cell.angle_beta   90.00
_cell.angle_gamma   90.00
#
_symmetry.space_group_name_H-M   'P 1'
#
loop_
_entity.id
_entity.type
_entity.pdbx_description
1 polymer ?
#
loop_
_entity_poly.entity_id
_entity_poly.type
_entity_poly.pdbx_seq_one_letter_code
_entity_poly.pdbx_strand_id
1 'polypeptide(L)'
;MLDKDRIVNAELLLDVHKHGFSRILVYSKERSNVIGTVKLRDFALITPEQYDLIVKHVLEFHSLDNHRKIQRKRTKTMNFTALAKRPIKGPSISLRLKIAVFQFLSTMTNKTLKDAQEFLERLLKMKAKLNNVKDLAC
;
A
#
# COMPACT_ATOMS: atom_id res chain seq x y z
N MET A 1 4.96 -3.74 28.40
CA MET A 1 3.77 -2.87 28.38
C MET A 1 4.09 -1.62 27.58
N LEU A 2 3.15 -1.14 26.76
CA LEU A 2 3.35 0.03 25.89
C LEU A 2 2.46 1.18 26.37
N ASP A 3 2.98 2.39 26.28
CA ASP A 3 2.20 3.60 26.50
C ASP A 3 1.37 3.90 25.24
N LYS A 4 0.15 4.38 25.44
CA LYS A 4 -0.81 4.71 24.38
C LYS A 4 -0.27 5.77 23.43
N ASP A 5 0.43 6.76 23.97
CA ASP A 5 0.89 7.94 23.22
C ASP A 5 2.33 7.77 22.69
N ARG A 6 2.91 6.56 22.83
CA ARG A 6 4.27 6.27 22.33
C ARG A 6 4.28 6.12 20.81
N ILE A 7 5.31 6.69 20.18
CA ILE A 7 5.57 6.56 18.74
C ILE A 7 6.23 5.20 18.45
N VAL A 8 5.81 4.57 17.37
CA VAL A 8 6.29 3.26 16.91
C VAL A 8 7.57 3.47 16.10
N ASN A 9 8.70 3.53 16.80
CA ASN A 9 10.04 3.64 16.20
C ASN A 9 10.64 2.25 15.94
N ALA A 10 11.71 2.21 15.12
CA ALA A 10 12.46 0.98 14.85
C ALA A 10 12.98 0.30 16.12
N GLU A 11 13.45 1.07 17.10
CA GLU A 11 13.91 0.57 18.40
C GLU A 11 12.79 -0.16 19.16
N LEU A 12 11.61 0.45 19.23
CA LEU A 12 10.45 -0.16 19.88
C LEU A 12 10.03 -1.45 19.20
N LEU A 13 10.04 -1.48 17.87
CA LEU A 13 9.72 -2.69 17.10
C LEU A 13 10.73 -3.81 17.37
N LEU A 14 12.02 -3.48 17.41
CA LEU A 14 13.09 -4.43 17.74
C LEU A 14 12.93 -4.97 19.16
N ASP A 15 12.63 -4.11 20.14
CA ASP A 15 12.39 -4.53 21.54
C ASP A 15 11.18 -5.46 21.64
N VAL A 16 10.11 -5.12 20.95
CA VAL A 16 8.88 -5.92 20.88
C VAL A 16 9.15 -7.28 20.23
N HIS A 17 9.95 -7.33 19.16
CA HIS A 17 10.33 -8.58 18.50
C HIS A 17 11.27 -9.44 19.36
N LYS A 18 12.28 -8.84 20.01
CA LYS A 18 13.23 -9.54 20.89
C LYS A 18 12.54 -10.18 22.09
N HIS A 19 11.55 -9.51 22.66
CA HIS A 19 10.81 -10.06 23.78
C HIS A 19 9.80 -11.15 23.39
N GLY A 20 9.43 -11.27 22.11
CA GLY A 20 8.60 -12.37 21.61
C GLY A 20 7.18 -12.42 22.17
N PHE A 21 6.69 -11.35 22.79
CA PHE A 21 5.35 -11.34 23.37
C PHE A 21 4.28 -11.37 22.27
N SER A 22 3.40 -12.38 22.31
CA SER A 22 2.29 -12.47 21.35
C SER A 22 1.27 -11.34 21.50
N ARG A 23 1.04 -10.88 22.74
CA ARG A 23 0.12 -9.80 23.09
C ARG A 23 0.80 -8.86 24.07
N ILE A 24 0.62 -7.57 23.86
CA ILE A 24 1.28 -6.52 24.61
C ILE A 24 0.21 -5.60 25.16
N LEU A 25 0.19 -5.44 26.47
CA LEU A 25 -0.76 -4.56 27.16
C LEU A 25 -0.39 -3.09 26.88
N VAL A 26 -1.41 -2.31 26.55
CA VAL A 26 -1.34 -0.87 26.34
C VAL A 26 -2.05 -0.16 27.50
N TYR A 27 -1.33 0.76 28.15
CA TYR A 27 -1.86 1.56 29.25
C TYR A 27 -1.90 3.04 28.85
N SER A 28 -2.60 3.85 29.63
CA SER A 28 -2.61 5.30 29.45
C SER A 28 -2.43 6.01 30.77
N LYS A 29 -1.50 6.98 30.78
CA LYS A 29 -1.05 7.74 31.95
C LYS A 29 -0.39 6.87 33.01
N GLU A 30 -1.16 6.01 33.66
CA GLU A 30 -0.69 5.08 34.69
C GLU A 30 -0.64 3.63 34.18
N ARG A 31 0.34 2.86 34.66
CA ARG A 31 0.51 1.44 34.28
C ARG A 31 -0.61 0.54 34.79
N SER A 32 -1.32 0.97 35.84
CA SER A 32 -2.53 0.33 36.39
C SER A 32 -3.70 0.42 35.42
N ASN A 33 -3.80 1.51 34.67
CA ASN A 33 -4.91 1.81 33.76
C ASN A 33 -4.68 1.17 32.37
N VAL A 34 -4.91 -0.13 32.27
CA VAL A 34 -4.78 -0.88 31.02
C VAL A 34 -6.02 -0.67 30.14
N ILE A 35 -5.83 -0.05 28.99
CA ILE A 35 -6.92 0.21 28.03
C ILE A 35 -7.15 -0.99 27.12
N GLY A 36 -6.09 -1.73 26.75
CA GLY A 36 -6.24 -2.84 25.84
C GLY A 36 -4.96 -3.60 25.53
N THR A 37 -5.01 -4.41 24.47
CA THR A 37 -3.89 -5.25 24.04
C THR A 37 -3.64 -5.10 22.55
N VAL A 38 -2.37 -4.94 22.17
CA VAL A 38 -1.90 -4.98 20.78
C VAL A 38 -1.22 -6.32 20.51
N LYS A 39 -1.40 -6.90 19.33
CA LYS A 39 -0.74 -8.17 18.95
C LYS A 39 0.54 -7.89 18.19
N LEU A 40 1.53 -8.76 18.34
CA LEU A 40 2.79 -8.66 17.60
C LEU A 40 2.59 -8.60 16.08
N ARG A 41 1.61 -9.36 15.56
CA ARG A 41 1.27 -9.39 14.14
C ARG A 41 0.79 -8.06 13.59
N ASP A 42 0.26 -7.18 14.44
CA ASP A 42 -0.28 -5.89 14.00
C ASP A 42 0.88 -4.93 13.62
N PHE A 43 2.10 -5.19 14.09
CA PHE A 43 3.30 -4.46 13.72
C PHE A 43 3.96 -4.94 12.42
N ALA A 44 3.56 -6.09 11.88
CA ALA A 44 4.25 -6.72 10.74
C ALA A 44 4.19 -5.91 9.43
N LEU A 45 3.20 -5.02 9.30
CA LEU A 45 3.02 -4.15 8.13
C LEU A 45 3.47 -2.71 8.39
N ILE A 46 4.01 -2.42 9.58
CA ILE A 46 4.45 -1.09 9.95
C ILE A 46 5.93 -0.94 9.58
N THR A 47 6.19 0.00 8.69
CA THR A 47 7.52 0.44 8.29
C THR A 47 7.89 1.68 9.12
N PRO A 48 8.91 1.60 10.00
CA PRO A 48 9.23 2.68 10.93
C PRO A 48 9.71 3.96 10.26
N GLU A 49 10.13 3.90 8.99
CA GLU A 49 10.68 5.04 8.25
C GLU A 49 9.61 5.89 7.54
N GLN A 50 8.37 5.41 7.42
CA GLN A 50 7.39 6.02 6.53
C GLN A 50 6.41 6.96 7.23
N TYR A 51 6.06 6.72 8.51
CA TYR A 51 5.06 7.52 9.22
C TYR A 51 5.30 7.51 10.74
N ASP A 52 5.02 8.65 11.40
CA ASP A 52 4.96 8.77 12.86
C ASP A 52 3.68 8.11 13.41
N LEU A 53 3.66 6.77 13.38
CA LEU A 53 2.54 6.00 13.93
C LEU A 53 2.58 6.00 15.46
N ILE A 54 1.45 6.33 16.08
CA ILE A 54 1.24 6.24 17.52
C ILE A 54 0.54 4.92 17.86
N VAL A 55 0.90 4.29 18.99
CA VAL A 55 0.31 3.02 19.46
C VAL A 55 -1.23 3.09 19.56
N LYS A 56 -1.79 4.26 19.90
CA LYS A 56 -3.24 4.54 19.84
C LYS A 56 -3.88 4.13 18.51
N HIS A 57 -3.27 4.45 17.38
CA HIS A 57 -3.83 4.16 16.06
C HIS A 57 -3.85 2.65 15.77
N VAL A 58 -2.83 1.93 16.22
CA VAL A 58 -2.77 0.45 16.12
C VAL A 58 -3.86 -0.19 16.97
N LEU A 59 -4.10 0.36 18.17
CA LEU A 59 -5.16 -0.10 19.07
C LEU A 59 -6.56 0.17 18.50
N GLU A 60 -6.79 1.36 17.95
CA GLU A 60 -8.07 1.78 17.37
C GLU A 60 -8.42 0.97 16.11
N PHE A 61 -7.44 0.70 15.25
CA PHE A 61 -7.59 -0.18 14.09
C PHE A 61 -8.14 -1.55 14.50
N HIS A 62 -7.60 -2.13 15.58
CA HIS A 62 -8.07 -3.43 16.07
C HIS A 62 -9.51 -3.37 16.61
N SER A 63 -9.92 -2.26 17.21
CA SER A 63 -11.30 -2.08 17.67
C SER A 63 -12.27 -2.03 16.48
N LEU A 64 -11.99 -1.17 15.50
CA LEU A 64 -12.88 -0.92 14.35
C LEU A 64 -13.06 -2.15 13.43
N ASP A 65 -11.98 -2.90 13.14
CA ASP A 65 -12.03 -4.02 12.19
C ASP A 65 -12.59 -5.33 12.81
N ASN A 66 -12.57 -5.49 14.14
CA ASN A 66 -12.97 -6.75 14.79
C ASN A 66 -14.45 -6.79 15.24
N HIS A 67 -15.23 -5.71 15.08
CA HIS A 67 -16.65 -5.70 15.46
C HIS A 67 -17.57 -6.53 14.54
N ARG A 68 -17.05 -7.13 13.46
CA ARG A 68 -17.81 -8.02 12.56
C ARG A 68 -17.22 -9.41 12.42
N LYS A 69 -16.80 -10.02 13.54
CA LYS A 69 -16.47 -11.46 13.56
C LYS A 69 -17.75 -12.29 13.51
N ILE A 70 -18.36 -12.36 12.33
CA ILE A 70 -19.32 -13.40 11.99
C ILE A 70 -18.52 -14.70 11.90
N GLN A 71 -18.95 -15.76 12.60
CA GLN A 71 -18.35 -17.08 12.44
C GLN A 71 -18.42 -17.47 10.96
N ARG A 72 -17.25 -17.56 10.33
CA ARG A 72 -17.16 -18.02 8.95
C ARG A 72 -17.54 -19.50 8.93
N LYS A 73 -18.72 -19.82 8.38
CA LYS A 73 -18.98 -21.19 7.91
C LYS A 73 -17.82 -21.54 6.97
N ARG A 74 -17.18 -22.70 7.19
CA ARG A 74 -16.12 -23.23 6.33
C ARG A 74 -16.71 -23.49 4.94
N THR A 75 -16.83 -22.47 4.10
CA THR A 75 -17.16 -22.65 2.69
C THR A 75 -15.90 -23.21 2.03
N LYS A 76 -16.00 -24.49 1.67
CA LYS A 76 -14.95 -25.28 1.05
C LYS A 76 -14.83 -24.87 -0.42
N THR A 77 -14.24 -23.69 -0.65
CA THR A 77 -13.52 -23.21 -1.84
C THR A 77 -13.41 -21.69 -1.75
N MET A 78 -12.20 -21.17 -1.56
CA MET A 78 -11.94 -19.74 -1.77
C MET A 78 -11.89 -19.51 -3.28
N ASN A 79 -12.86 -18.78 -3.83
CA ASN A 79 -12.85 -18.43 -5.25
C ASN A 79 -11.82 -17.32 -5.50
N PHE A 80 -10.64 -17.70 -6.02
CA PHE A 80 -9.58 -16.76 -6.39
C PHE A 80 -9.85 -16.01 -7.71
N THR A 81 -10.95 -16.32 -8.40
CA THR A 81 -11.38 -15.66 -9.64
C THR A 81 -11.59 -14.16 -9.46
N ALA A 82 -11.95 -13.69 -8.27
CA ALA A 82 -12.04 -12.25 -7.96
C ALA A 82 -10.67 -11.54 -7.99
N LEU A 83 -9.57 -12.26 -7.76
CA LEU A 83 -8.20 -11.73 -7.87
C LEU A 83 -7.73 -11.67 -9.32
N ALA A 84 -8.16 -12.63 -10.15
CA ALA A 84 -7.85 -12.68 -11.58
C ALA A 84 -8.54 -11.54 -12.36
N LYS A 85 -9.69 -11.04 -11.88
CA LYS A 85 -10.44 -9.92 -12.48
C LYS A 85 -9.82 -8.54 -12.26
N ARG A 86 -8.69 -8.43 -11.57
CA ARG A 86 -8.03 -7.12 -11.43
C ARG A 86 -7.56 -6.69 -12.82
N PRO A 87 -8.04 -5.56 -13.38
CA PRO A 87 -7.52 -5.09 -14.64
C PRO A 87 -6.03 -4.87 -14.44
N ILE A 88 -5.21 -5.61 -15.17
CA ILE A 88 -3.79 -5.35 -15.26
C ILE A 88 -3.71 -3.90 -15.75
N LYS A 89 -3.33 -2.97 -14.88
CA LYS A 89 -3.15 -1.58 -15.27
C LYS A 89 -2.14 -1.59 -16.42
N GLY A 90 -2.61 -1.38 -17.65
CA GLY A 90 -1.76 -1.39 -18.83
C GLY A 90 -0.57 -0.45 -18.61
N PRO A 91 0.61 -0.74 -19.18
CA PRO A 91 1.88 -0.11 -18.82
C PRO A 91 1.72 1.40 -18.64
N SER A 92 1.75 1.87 -17.39
CA SER A 92 1.60 3.29 -17.06
C SER A 92 2.98 3.93 -17.10
N ILE A 93 3.33 4.51 -18.24
CA ILE A 93 4.54 5.31 -18.39
C ILE A 93 4.45 6.45 -17.38
N SER A 94 5.41 6.50 -16.45
CA SER A 94 5.46 7.52 -15.39
C SER A 94 5.64 8.91 -16.00
N LEU A 95 5.17 9.95 -15.30
CA LEU A 95 5.33 11.33 -15.76
C LEU A 95 6.80 11.67 -16.01
N ARG A 96 7.69 11.19 -15.14
CA ARG A 96 9.15 11.36 -15.27
C ARG A 96 9.69 10.72 -16.56
N LEU A 97 9.22 9.51 -16.89
CA LEU A 97 9.64 8.83 -18.12
C LEU A 97 9.11 9.55 -19.37
N LYS A 98 7.89 10.11 -19.33
CA LYS A 98 7.34 10.93 -20.44
C LYS A 98 8.20 12.17 -20.71
N ILE A 99 8.57 12.88 -19.65
CA ILE A 99 9.39 14.10 -19.75
C ILE A 99 10.80 13.76 -20.25
N ALA A 100 11.42 12.70 -19.72
CA ALA A 100 12.76 12.27 -20.16
C ALA A 100 12.78 11.87 -21.64
N VAL A 101 11.78 11.12 -22.11
CA VAL A 101 11.66 10.76 -23.53
C VAL A 101 11.43 11.99 -24.39
N PHE A 102 10.59 12.94 -23.95
CA PHE A 102 10.39 14.21 -24.67
C PHE A 102 11.70 15.00 -24.79
N GLN A 103 12.42 15.18 -23.68
CA GLN A 103 13.71 15.86 -23.66
C GLN A 103 14.73 15.17 -24.58
N PHE A 104 14.80 13.85 -24.55
CA PHE A 104 15.69 13.06 -25.42
C PHE A 104 15.32 13.24 -26.90
N LEU A 105 14.03 13.14 -27.26
CA LEU A 105 13.59 13.29 -28.65
C LEU A 105 13.80 14.71 -29.18
N SER A 106 13.57 15.72 -28.35
CA SER A 106 13.81 17.13 -28.69
C SER A 106 15.29 17.48 -28.86
N THR A 107 16.20 16.72 -28.26
CA THR A 107 17.64 17.00 -28.28
C THR A 107 18.43 16.09 -29.22
N MET A 108 18.01 14.82 -29.40
CA MET A 108 18.73 13.84 -30.23
C MET A 108 18.27 13.78 -31.69
N THR A 109 17.07 14.27 -32.02
CA THR A 109 16.58 14.25 -33.39
C THR A 109 16.50 15.67 -33.95
N ASN A 110 16.94 15.89 -35.19
CA ASN A 110 16.79 17.17 -35.91
C ASN A 110 15.32 17.49 -36.29
N LYS A 111 14.36 16.97 -35.50
CA LYS A 111 12.93 17.09 -35.74
C LYS A 111 12.41 18.29 -34.99
N THR A 112 11.36 18.92 -35.53
CA THR A 112 10.77 20.10 -34.90
C THR A 112 10.05 19.70 -33.61
N LEU A 113 9.94 20.64 -32.68
CA LEU A 113 9.25 20.44 -31.40
C LEU A 113 7.82 19.90 -31.57
N LYS A 114 7.16 20.28 -32.67
CA LYS A 114 5.80 19.84 -33.04
C LYS A 114 5.76 18.34 -33.39
N ASP A 115 6.77 17.85 -34.10
CA ASP A 115 6.85 16.44 -34.50
C ASP A 115 7.07 15.54 -33.27
N ALA A 116 7.83 16.00 -32.29
CA ALA A 116 8.06 15.29 -31.04
C ALA A 116 6.78 15.21 -30.18
N GLN A 117 5.99 16.28 -30.15
CA GLN A 117 4.68 16.30 -29.48
C GLN A 117 3.69 15.36 -30.17
N GLU A 118 3.58 15.42 -31.50
CA GLU A 118 2.68 14.56 -32.27
C GLU A 118 3.05 13.08 -32.12
N PHE A 119 4.35 12.76 -32.09
CA PHE A 119 4.82 11.39 -31.83
C PHE A 119 4.46 10.90 -30.43
N LEU A 120 4.61 11.74 -29.40
CA LEU A 120 4.24 11.41 -28.03
C LEU A 120 2.73 11.19 -27.89
N GLU A 121 1.92 12.03 -28.55
CA GLU A 121 0.46 11.86 -28.59
C GLU A 121 0.04 10.59 -29.34
N ARG A 122 0.71 10.26 -30.44
CA ARG A 122 0.49 9.00 -31.17
C ARG A 122 0.81 7.79 -30.31
N LEU A 123 1.90 7.80 -29.53
CA LEU A 123 2.25 6.73 -28.59
C LEU A 123 1.20 6.57 -27.48
N LEU A 124 0.69 7.69 -26.95
CA LEU A 124 -0.37 7.68 -25.94
C LEU A 124 -1.71 7.19 -26.52
N LYS A 125 -2.01 7.52 -27.78
CA LYS A 125 -3.21 7.08 -28.50
C LYS A 125 -3.15 5.60 -28.89
N MET A 126 -1.96 5.10 -29.24
CA MET A 126 -1.73 3.68 -29.53
C MET A 126 -1.94 2.80 -28.29
N LYS A 127 -1.60 3.32 -27.10
CA LYS A 127 -1.92 2.68 -25.81
C LYS A 127 -3.43 2.53 -25.61
N ALA A 128 -4.23 3.55 -25.95
CA ALA A 128 -5.69 3.48 -25.82
C ALA A 128 -6.30 2.39 -26.71
N LYS A 129 -5.81 2.25 -27.96
CA LYS A 129 -6.27 1.20 -28.88
C LYS A 129 -5.94 -0.22 -28.40
N LEU A 130 -4.74 -0.44 -27.83
CA LEU A 130 -4.33 -1.76 -27.34
C LEU A 130 -5.16 -2.23 -26.14
N ASN A 131 -5.62 -1.30 -25.30
CA ASN A 131 -6.53 -1.61 -24.20
C ASN A 131 -7.90 -2.06 -24.74
N ASN A 132 -8.45 -1.33 -25.70
CA ASN A 132 -9.76 -1.65 -26.29
C ASN A 132 -9.78 -3.01 -27.01
N VAL A 133 -8.69 -3.42 -27.66
CA VAL A 133 -8.59 -4.74 -28.32
C VAL A 133 -8.47 -5.88 -27.29
N LYS A 134 -7.82 -5.64 -26.15
CA LYS A 134 -7.74 -6.61 -25.06
C LYS A 134 -9.09 -6.78 -24.34
N ASP A 135 -9.90 -5.73 -24.28
CA ASP A 135 -11.26 -5.76 -23.72
C ASP A 135 -12.26 -6.52 -24.62
N LEU A 136 -11.96 -6.69 -25.92
CA LEU A 136 -12.73 -7.49 -26.89
C LEU A 136 -12.29 -8.97 -26.95
N ALA A 137 -11.13 -9.31 -26.36
CA ALA A 137 -10.54 -10.64 -26.39
C ALA A 137 -10.70 -11.42 -25.06
N CYS A 138 -11.47 -10.87 -24.11
CA CYS A 138 -11.91 -11.50 -22.85
C CYS A 138 -13.43 -11.69 -22.87
#